data_AF-A0A316NNL6-F1
#
_entry.id   AF-A0A316NNL6-F1
#
_cell.length_a   1.000
_cell.length_b   1.000
_cell.length_c   1.000
_cell.angle_alpha   90.00
_cell.angle_beta   90.00
_cell.angle_gamma   90.00
#
_symmetry.space_group_name_H-M   'P 1'
#
loop_
_entity.id
_entity.type
_entity.pdbx_description
1 polymer ?
#
loop_
_entity_poly.entity_id
_entity_poly.type
_entity_poly.pdbx_seq_one_letter_code
_entity_poly.pdbx_strand_id
1 'polypeptide(L)' 'MQESIFTNYDQLPLFLNANTVAQVLGVSISSAYELMHERGFPALRVGNRIIVPKEKFCQWVEEQTGGGA' A
#
# COMPACT_ATOMS: atom_id res chain seq x y z
N MET A 1 10.66 -4.68 16.39
CA MET A 1 9.56 -3.81 15.94
C MET A 1 10.06 -3.12 14.70
N GLN A 2 9.41 -3.31 13.54
CA GLN A 2 9.85 -2.67 12.32
C GLN A 2 9.22 -1.28 12.29
N GLU A 3 10.01 -0.27 12.65
CA GLU A 3 9.57 1.12 12.66
C GLU A 3 9.23 1.54 11.23
N SER A 4 8.02 2.07 11.03
CA SER A 4 7.59 2.61 9.74
C SER A 4 8.47 3.83 9.41
N ILE A 5 9.35 3.68 8.41
CA ILE A 5 10.32 4.72 8.00
C ILE A 5 9.60 5.98 7.44
N PHE A 6 8.31 5.87 7.13
CA PHE A 6 7.50 6.95 6.57
C PHE A 6 6.47 7.44 7.59
N THR A 7 6.63 8.69 8.05
CA THR A 7 5.70 9.33 8.99
C THR A 7 4.67 10.23 8.28
N ASN A 8 4.90 10.55 6.99
CA ASN A 8 4.02 11.42 6.20
C ASN A 8 3.87 10.93 4.76
N TYR A 9 2.68 11.13 4.18
CA TYR A 9 2.38 10.79 2.78
C TYR A 9 3.28 11.49 1.77
N ASP A 10 3.84 12.65 2.13
CA ASP A 10 4.72 13.44 1.25
C ASP A 10 6.07 12.74 0.96
N GLN A 11 6.57 11.95 1.92
CA GLN A 11 7.82 11.19 1.77
C GLN A 11 7.64 9.87 1.02
N LEU A 12 6.40 9.48 0.72
CA LEU A 12 6.13 8.25 -0.02
C LEU A 12 6.51 8.43 -1.50
N PRO A 13 7.16 7.42 -2.10
CA PRO A 13 7.38 7.42 -3.52
C PRO A 13 6.03 7.48 -4.26
N LEU A 14 6.02 8.08 -5.45
CA LEU A 14 4.83 8.15 -6.31
C LEU A 14 4.21 6.76 -6.55
N PHE A 15 5.05 5.72 -6.55
CA PHE A 15 4.66 4.33 -6.66
C PHE A 15 5.25 3.52 -5.51
N LEU A 16 4.38 2.84 -4.77
CA LEU A 16 4.74 1.94 -3.69
C LEU A 16 4.94 0.53 -4.26
N ASN A 17 5.96 -0.16 -3.78
CA ASN A 17 6.14 -1.59 -4.01
C ASN A 17 5.63 -2.38 -2.78
N ALA A 18 5.62 -3.71 -2.85
CA ALA A 18 5.15 -4.56 -1.75
C ALA A 18 5.87 -4.29 -0.42
N ASN A 19 7.16 -3.96 -0.46
CA ASN A 19 7.93 -3.63 0.74
C ASN A 19 7.47 -2.27 1.33
N THR A 20 7.27 -1.25 0.50
CA THR A 20 6.75 0.05 0.95
C THR A 20 5.33 -0.10 1.51
N VAL A 21 4.45 -0.84 0.84
CA VAL A 21 3.09 -1.12 1.34
C VAL A 21 3.14 -1.82 2.71
N ALA A 22 4.01 -2.82 2.85
CA ALA A 22 4.22 -3.52 4.12
C ALA A 22 4.66 -2.56 5.24
N GLN A 23 5.64 -1.69 4.96
CA GLN A 23 6.13 -0.72 5.94
C GLN A 23 5.10 0.36 6.31
N VAL A 24 4.31 0.82 5.33
CA VAL A 24 3.29 1.85 5.53
C VAL A 24 2.10 1.31 6.32
N LEU A 25 1.67 0.08 6.03
CA LEU A 25 0.58 -0.57 6.76
C LEU A 25 1.03 -1.26 8.06
N GLY A 26 2.34 -1.37 8.30
CA GLY A 26 2.89 -2.07 9.46
C GLY A 26 2.66 -3.59 9.43
N VAL A 27 2.50 -4.18 8.25
CA VAL A 27 2.24 -5.61 8.05
C VAL A 27 3.46 -6.33 7.48
N SER A 28 3.44 -7.66 7.56
CA SER A 28 4.46 -8.50 6.92
C SER A 28 4.46 -8.33 5.40
N ILE A 29 5.62 -8.47 4.75
CA ILE A 29 5.72 -8.39 3.27
C ILE A 29 4.83 -9.42 2.56
N SER A 30 4.67 -10.60 3.14
CA SER A 30 3.77 -11.65 2.62
C SER A 30 2.32 -11.17 2.61
N SER A 31 1.86 -10.57 3.71
CA SER A 31 0.52 -10.01 3.84
C SER A 31 0.30 -8.85 2.86
N ALA A 32 1.30 -7.99 2.66
CA ALA A 32 1.24 -6.96 1.64
C ALA A 32 1.15 -7.54 0.22
N TYR A 33 1.85 -8.65 -0.07
CA TYR A 33 1.74 -9.34 -1.36
C TYR A 33 0.36 -9.94 -1.59
N GLU A 34 -0.24 -10.58 -0.59
CA GLU A 34 -1.60 -11.09 -0.70
C GLU A 34 -2.60 -9.96 -0.93
N LEU A 35 -2.49 -8.87 -0.16
CA LEU A 35 -3.31 -7.67 -0.32
C LEU A 35 -3.16 -7.07 -1.74
N MET A 36 -1.94 -7.00 -2.27
CA MET A 36 -1.68 -6.52 -3.63
C MET A 36 -2.28 -7.40 -4.73
N HIS A 37 -2.62 -8.66 -4.42
CA HIS A 37 -3.33 -9.57 -5.34
C HIS A 37 -4.85 -9.60 -5.09
N GLU A 38 -5.33 -8.92 -4.05
CA GLU A 38 -6.74 -8.89 -3.70
C GLU A 38 -7.55 -8.05 -4.70
N ARG A 39 -8.76 -8.52 -5.01
CA ARG A 39 -9.70 -7.79 -5.86
C ARG A 39 -10.25 -6.59 -5.08
N GLY A 40 -9.83 -5.39 -5.45
CA GLY A 40 -10.22 -4.13 -4.81
C GLY A 40 -9.03 -3.32 -4.31
N PHE A 41 -7.84 -3.93 -4.24
CA PHE A 41 -6.63 -3.19 -3.91
C PHE A 41 -6.09 -2.43 -5.14
N PRO A 42 -5.62 -1.18 -4.99
CA PRO A 42 -5.18 -0.32 -6.09
C PRO A 42 -3.79 -0.70 -6.66
N ALA A 43 -3.57 -1.97 -6.99
CA ALA A 43 -2.33 -2.45 -7.58
C ALA A 43 -2.33 -2.32 -9.11
N LEU A 44 -1.24 -1.79 -9.66
CA LEU A 44 -0.93 -1.71 -11.08
C LEU A 44 0.20 -2.70 -11.42
N ARG A 45 -0.01 -3.56 -12.40
CA ARG A 45 1.03 -4.46 -12.89
C ARG A 45 1.70 -3.87 -14.13
N VAL A 46 3.00 -3.57 -14.02
CA VAL A 46 3.84 -3.10 -15.12
C VAL A 46 4.87 -4.19 -15.42
N GLY A 47 4.62 -4.96 -16.49
CA GLY A 47 5.43 -6.14 -16.81
C GLY A 47 5.39 -7.19 -15.69
N ASN A 48 6.55 -7.47 -15.10
CA ASN A 48 6.69 -8.42 -13.98
C ASN A 48 6.62 -7.77 -12.59
N ARG A 49 6.48 -6.44 -12.51
CA ARG A 49 6.43 -5.71 -11.24
C ARG A 49 5.00 -5.28 -10.93
N ILE A 50 4.62 -5.41 -9.67
CA ILE A 50 3.38 -4.85 -9.13
C ILE A 50 3.76 -3.60 -8.36
N ILE A 51 3.14 -2.48 -8.70
CA ILE A 51 3.34 -1.17 -8.11
C ILE A 51 1.99 -0.55 -7.77
N VAL A 52 1.95 0.30 -6.75
CA VAL A 52 0.70 0.88 -6.25
C VAL A 52 0.86 2.40 -6.31
N PRO A 53 0.04 3.11 -7.10
CA PRO A 53 0.10 4.57 -7.12
C PRO A 53 -0.25 5.13 -5.73
N LYS A 54 0.58 6.05 -5.22
CA LYS A 54 0.40 6.70 -3.91
C LYS A 54 -1.01 7.27 -3.72
N GLU A 55 -1.52 7.98 -4.72
CA GLU A 55 -2.84 8.61 -4.65
C GLU A 55 -3.95 7.56 -4.50
N LYS A 56 -3.87 6.47 -5.25
CA LYS A 56 -4.86 5.38 -5.18
C LYS A 56 -4.75 4.59 -3.89
N PHE A 57 -3.53 4.39 -3.39
CA PHE A 57 -3.31 3.79 -2.07
C PHE A 57 -3.96 4.63 -0.96
N CYS A 58 -3.74 5.94 -0.96
CA CYS A 58 -4.34 6.85 0.03
C CYS A 58 -5.86 6.77 -0.02
N GLN A 59 -6.45 6.87 -1.22
CA GLN A 59 -7.89 6.73 -1.42
C GLN A 59 -8.41 5.40 -0.88
N TRP A 60 -7.74 4.28 -1.20
CA TRP A 60 -8.13 2.96 -0.69
C TRP A 60 -8.06 2.90 0.85
N VAL A 61 -7.02 3.46 1.47
CA VAL A 61 -6.94 3.53 2.94
C VAL A 61 -8.11 4.34 3.51
N GLU A 62 -8.44 5.49 2.93
CA GLU A 62 -9.60 6.28 3.34
C GLU A 62 -10.91 5.51 3.19
N GLU A 63 -11.09 4.75 2.10
CA GLU A 63 -12.26 3.88 1.89
C GLU A 63 -12.35 2.76 2.94
N GLN A 64 -11.22 2.14 3.32
CA GLN A 64 -11.18 1.12 4.37
C GLN A 64 -11.44 1.70 5.77
N THR A 65 -10.94 2.91 6.03
CA THR A 65 -11.08 3.57 7.35
C THR A 65 -12.44 4.26 7.50
N GLY A 66 -13.11 4.59 6.39
CA GLY A 66 -14.45 5.17 6.32
C GLY A 66 -15.60 4.15 6.29
N GLY A 67 -15.32 2.85 6.35
CA GLY A 67 -16.30 1.75 6.36
C GLY A 67 -17.01 1.50 7.71
N GLY A 68 -17.14 2.53 8.54
CA GLY A 68 -17.89 2.50 9.79
C GLY A 68 -18.96 3.57 9.84
N ALA A 69 -19.96 3.45 8.97
CA ALA A 69 -21.26 4.09 9.15
C ALA A 69 -22.30 3.03 9.56
#